data_AF-A0A955IAD4-F1
#
_entry.id   AF-A0A955IAD4-F1
#
_cell.length_a   1.000
_cell.length_b   1.000
_cell.length_c   1.000
_cell.angle_alpha   90.00
_cell.angle_beta   90.00
_cell.angle_gamma   90.00
#
_symmetry.space_group_name_H-M   'P 1'
#
loop_
_entity.id
_entity.type
_entity.pdbx_description
1 polymer ?
#
loop_
_entity_poly.entity_id
_entity_poly.type
_entity_poly.pdbx_seq_one_letter_code
_entity_poly.pdbx_strand_id
1 'polypeptide(L)'
;MTHLGTRLMGGAAALLACAAAVCAGGTTTVTFDGGAAGWSGPSGIGGATTIPATGGNPGANMRTVFNDFGITFRNDTNAAFIQNLSQYDEVTISIDTLVEFMNFFGQDVSRPWLIELRDYDNVSTGYPWVSVWFKFADISQSSTGTWTTFSVTIDDPQATALPAGWGGYGDEDPMTFEPILPADRTFADVLAGVDEIVFTTLEPGFFFGFTDHTVRIDNISITTVTPPSCPGDVTGPGSVPDGVVDVDDLNAILSAWGTTVGGGSPLDLANGDGFIDVDDLNVVLSNWGCN
;
A
#
# COMPACT_ATOMS: atom_id res chain seq x y z
N MET A 1 12.63 -79.22 -9.56
CA MET A 1 12.52 -78.33 -8.38
C MET A 1 13.30 -77.05 -8.67
N THR A 2 12.86 -75.94 -8.08
CA THR A 2 13.45 -74.57 -8.08
C THR A 2 13.47 -73.86 -9.44
N HIS A 3 12.55 -72.96 -9.84
CA HIS A 3 12.02 -71.67 -9.30
C HIS A 3 13.01 -70.48 -9.37
N LEU A 4 12.42 -69.28 -9.60
CA LEU A 4 12.95 -67.90 -9.72
C LEU A 4 13.53 -67.52 -11.08
N GLY A 5 13.16 -66.41 -11.74
CA GLY A 5 12.63 -65.11 -11.27
C GLY A 5 13.59 -64.03 -11.79
N THR A 6 13.17 -63.01 -12.54
CA THR A 6 13.04 -61.62 -12.04
C THR A 6 12.49 -60.77 -13.19
N ARG A 7 11.37 -60.07 -12.99
CA ARG A 7 10.88 -58.99 -13.87
C ARG A 7 11.30 -57.66 -13.25
N LEU A 8 12.09 -56.85 -13.96
CA LEU A 8 12.33 -55.46 -13.59
C LEU A 8 11.10 -54.64 -13.94
N MET A 9 10.45 -54.05 -12.93
CA MET A 9 9.53 -52.93 -13.10
C MET A 9 10.34 -51.63 -12.98
N GLY A 10 10.48 -50.91 -14.09
CA GLY A 10 10.99 -49.54 -14.09
C GLY A 10 9.85 -48.58 -13.77
N GLY A 11 9.83 -48.05 -12.55
CA GLY A 11 8.95 -46.95 -12.16
C GLY A 11 9.60 -45.62 -12.55
N ALA A 12 8.97 -44.88 -13.46
CA ALA A 12 9.32 -43.51 -13.76
C ALA A 12 8.73 -42.60 -12.66
N ALA A 13 9.59 -41.97 -11.87
CA ALA A 13 9.18 -40.93 -10.93
C ALA A 13 9.08 -39.60 -11.69
N ALA A 14 7.86 -39.08 -11.83
CA ALA A 14 7.63 -37.71 -12.29
C ALA A 14 7.94 -36.76 -11.13
N LEU A 15 9.03 -35.98 -11.24
CA LEU A 15 9.26 -34.83 -10.36
C LEU A 15 8.33 -33.70 -10.81
N LEU A 16 7.34 -33.38 -9.98
CA LEU A 16 6.56 -32.16 -10.09
C LEU A 16 7.44 -31.01 -9.61
N ALA A 17 7.89 -30.15 -10.54
CA ALA A 17 8.56 -28.90 -10.19
C ALA A 17 7.47 -27.85 -9.95
N CYS A 18 7.20 -27.51 -8.68
CA CYS A 18 6.45 -26.32 -8.34
C CYS A 18 7.29 -25.10 -8.75
N ALA A 19 6.91 -24.43 -9.83
CA ALA A 19 7.39 -23.08 -10.09
C ALA A 19 6.72 -22.17 -9.06
N ALA A 20 7.52 -21.60 -8.15
CA ALA A 20 7.04 -20.53 -7.29
C ALA A 20 6.72 -19.33 -8.20
N ALA A 21 5.44 -18.93 -8.26
CA ALA A 21 5.05 -17.67 -8.87
C ALA A 21 5.78 -16.55 -8.11
N VAL A 22 6.54 -15.74 -8.83
CA VAL A 22 7.17 -14.54 -8.26
C VAL A 22 6.08 -13.48 -8.28
N CYS A 23 5.53 -13.11 -7.12
CA CYS A 23 4.59 -11.99 -7.02
C CYS A 23 5.28 -10.72 -7.57
N ALA A 24 4.63 -10.06 -8.52
CA ALA A 24 5.20 -8.91 -9.23
C ALA A 24 5.03 -7.62 -8.41
N GLY A 25 5.74 -7.52 -7.29
CA GLY A 25 5.78 -6.31 -6.48
C GLY A 25 6.63 -5.19 -7.07
N GLY A 26 6.27 -3.93 -6.76
CA GLY A 26 7.05 -2.75 -7.10
C GLY A 26 7.65 -2.09 -5.87
N THR A 27 8.76 -1.37 -6.02
CA THR A 27 9.26 -0.46 -4.98
C THR A 27 9.58 0.89 -5.60
N THR A 28 9.03 1.95 -5.03
CA THR A 28 9.38 3.33 -5.35
C THR A 28 10.01 3.97 -4.13
N THR A 29 11.17 4.61 -4.30
CA THR A 29 11.89 5.32 -3.23
C THR A 29 12.21 6.75 -3.67
N VAL A 30 11.99 7.71 -2.79
CA VAL A 30 12.34 9.13 -2.96
C VAL A 30 13.49 9.50 -2.03
N THR A 31 14.66 9.78 -2.59
CA THR A 31 15.88 10.22 -1.89
C THR A 31 16.12 11.72 -1.95
N PHE A 32 15.19 12.46 -2.57
CA PHE A 32 15.26 13.91 -2.83
C PHE A 32 16.44 14.42 -3.69
N ASP A 33 17.34 13.55 -4.15
CA ASP A 33 18.47 13.95 -5.01
C ASP A 33 18.01 14.53 -6.36
N GLY A 34 16.85 14.06 -6.84
CA GLY A 34 16.18 14.55 -8.04
C GLY A 34 15.17 15.69 -7.79
N GLY A 35 15.10 16.23 -6.57
CA GLY A 35 14.09 17.19 -6.15
C GLY A 35 12.94 16.55 -5.36
N ALA A 36 11.83 17.27 -5.22
CA ALA A 36 10.78 16.96 -4.26
C ALA A 36 9.95 15.69 -4.58
N ALA A 37 9.90 15.26 -5.85
CA ALA A 37 9.14 14.08 -6.28
C ALA A 37 7.67 14.03 -5.78
N GLY A 38 7.02 15.20 -5.79
CA GLY A 38 5.64 15.39 -5.33
C GLY A 38 5.48 15.68 -3.84
N TRP A 39 6.53 15.52 -3.04
CA TRP A 39 6.47 15.81 -1.61
C TRP A 39 6.56 17.31 -1.33
N SER A 40 5.81 17.77 -0.33
CA SER A 40 5.93 19.12 0.22
C SER A 40 5.91 19.07 1.75
N GLY A 41 6.70 19.93 2.39
CA GLY A 41 6.65 20.16 3.84
C GLY A 41 6.07 21.53 4.17
N PRO A 42 5.95 21.89 5.46
CA PRO A 42 5.36 23.16 5.86
C PRO A 42 6.21 24.35 5.38
N SER A 43 5.52 25.47 5.11
CA SER A 43 6.15 26.74 4.73
C SER A 43 5.27 27.93 5.11
N GLY A 44 5.88 29.08 5.38
CA GLY A 44 5.18 30.33 5.66
C GLY A 44 5.66 31.01 6.94
N ILE A 45 4.70 31.56 7.70
CA ILE A 45 4.98 32.13 9.03
C ILE A 45 5.36 30.95 9.94
N GLY A 46 6.49 31.05 10.62
CA GLY A 46 7.04 29.95 11.44
C GLY A 46 8.25 29.28 10.81
N GLY A 47 8.46 29.39 9.50
CA GLY A 47 9.66 28.89 8.82
C GLY A 47 9.40 28.27 7.46
N ALA A 48 10.24 27.32 7.04
CA ALA A 48 10.09 26.65 5.77
C ALA A 48 10.78 25.29 5.69
N THR A 49 10.32 24.52 4.72
CA THR A 49 10.95 23.30 4.23
C THR A 49 11.88 23.64 3.06
N THR A 50 13.04 23.00 3.04
CA THR A 50 14.04 23.10 1.96
C THR A 50 14.56 21.71 1.60
N ILE A 51 15.21 21.59 0.45
CA ILE A 51 15.89 20.35 0.04
C ILE A 51 17.40 20.61 -0.06
N PRO A 52 18.17 20.52 1.05
CA PRO A 52 19.61 20.60 0.99
C PRO A 52 20.19 19.44 0.19
N ALA A 53 21.19 19.69 -0.64
CA ALA A 53 21.85 18.64 -1.46
C ALA A 53 22.73 17.67 -0.63
N THR A 54 22.86 17.89 0.68
CA THR A 54 23.69 17.07 1.58
C THR A 54 23.03 16.95 2.96
N GLY A 55 23.45 15.94 3.71
CA GLY A 55 22.96 15.66 5.06
C GLY A 55 21.80 14.67 5.11
N GLY A 56 21.43 14.05 3.99
CA GLY A 56 20.52 12.90 3.89
C GLY A 56 21.17 11.59 4.30
N ASN A 57 20.52 10.48 3.94
CA ASN A 57 20.88 9.12 4.32
C ASN A 57 21.03 8.16 3.11
N PRO A 58 21.99 8.37 2.18
CA PRO A 58 22.87 9.52 2.00
C PRO A 58 22.27 10.56 1.04
N GLY A 59 22.95 11.70 0.85
CA GLY A 59 22.63 12.63 -0.24
C GLY A 59 21.74 13.80 0.18
N ALA A 60 20.79 14.17 -0.67
CA ALA A 60 19.80 15.19 -0.39
C ALA A 60 18.77 14.72 0.66
N ASN A 61 17.97 15.63 1.20
CA ASN A 61 16.90 15.32 2.15
C ASN A 61 15.89 16.46 2.15
N MET A 62 14.69 16.23 2.65
CA MET A 62 13.75 17.30 2.94
C MET A 62 13.94 17.76 4.39
N ARG A 63 14.45 18.99 4.57
CA ARG A 63 14.73 19.60 5.88
C ARG A 63 13.74 20.72 6.18
N THR A 64 13.08 20.59 7.31
CA THR A 64 12.09 21.53 7.84
C THR A 64 12.65 22.23 9.08
N VAL A 65 12.70 23.57 9.05
CA VAL A 65 12.86 24.41 10.25
C VAL A 65 11.57 25.21 10.39
N PHE A 66 10.75 24.88 11.39
CA PHE A 66 9.38 25.40 11.48
C PHE A 66 8.90 25.50 12.93
N ASN A 67 8.31 26.64 13.30
CA ASN A 67 7.62 26.85 14.57
C ASN A 67 6.11 26.90 14.33
N ASP A 68 5.40 25.88 14.81
CA ASP A 68 3.93 25.79 14.74
C ASP A 68 3.42 24.72 15.72
N PHE A 69 2.12 24.45 15.72
CA PHE A 69 1.50 23.37 16.49
C PHE A 69 1.98 21.96 16.08
N GLY A 70 2.42 21.79 14.84
CA GLY A 70 2.98 20.55 14.32
C GLY A 70 3.59 20.74 12.94
N ILE A 71 4.11 19.66 12.36
CA ILE A 71 4.65 19.63 11.00
C ILE A 71 3.99 18.52 10.19
N THR A 72 3.86 18.76 8.89
CA THR A 72 3.20 17.85 7.96
C THR A 72 3.98 17.78 6.65
N PHE A 73 4.32 16.58 6.24
CA PHE A 73 4.93 16.28 4.95
C PHE A 73 3.91 15.49 4.14
N ARG A 74 3.58 15.96 2.94
CA ARG A 74 2.49 15.41 2.14
C ARG A 74 2.91 15.16 0.70
N ASN A 75 2.27 14.18 0.06
CA ASN A 75 2.36 13.94 -1.37
C ASN A 75 0.97 13.74 -1.95
N ASP A 76 0.62 14.59 -2.92
CA ASP A 76 -0.68 14.66 -3.60
C ASP A 76 -0.52 14.65 -5.14
N THR A 77 0.69 14.34 -5.64
CA THR A 77 0.98 14.37 -7.09
C THR A 77 1.75 13.15 -7.63
N ASN A 78 2.39 12.36 -6.78
CA ASN A 78 3.17 11.20 -7.22
C ASN A 78 2.30 9.94 -7.26
N ALA A 79 1.97 9.48 -8.47
CA ALA A 79 1.08 8.33 -8.71
C ALA A 79 1.55 7.00 -8.08
N ALA A 80 2.83 6.87 -7.71
CA ALA A 80 3.28 5.70 -6.96
C ALA A 80 2.75 5.67 -5.52
N PHE A 81 2.46 6.84 -4.96
CA PHE A 81 1.97 7.03 -3.59
C PHE A 81 0.47 7.32 -3.54
N ILE A 82 -0.11 7.91 -4.60
CA ILE A 82 -1.53 8.24 -4.69
C ILE A 82 -2.16 7.37 -5.80
N GLN A 83 -2.79 6.29 -5.38
CA GLN A 83 -3.42 5.32 -6.26
C GLN A 83 -4.34 4.43 -5.42
N ASN A 84 -5.10 3.56 -6.08
CA ASN A 84 -5.81 2.49 -5.40
C ASN A 84 -4.78 1.54 -4.75
N LEU A 85 -4.63 1.60 -3.44
CA LEU A 85 -3.75 0.70 -2.67
C LEU A 85 -4.45 -0.62 -2.30
N SER A 86 -5.79 -0.68 -2.38
CA SER A 86 -6.55 -1.90 -2.09
C SER A 86 -6.40 -2.99 -3.16
N GLN A 87 -5.78 -2.68 -4.32
CA GLN A 87 -5.51 -3.64 -5.39
C GLN A 87 -4.31 -4.57 -5.11
N TYR A 88 -3.57 -4.32 -4.03
CA TYR A 88 -2.38 -5.07 -3.65
C TYR A 88 -2.68 -6.08 -2.55
N ASP A 89 -1.89 -7.16 -2.48
CA ASP A 89 -1.92 -8.11 -1.36
C ASP A 89 -1.29 -7.49 -0.11
N GLU A 90 -0.21 -6.74 -0.31
CA GLU A 90 0.54 -6.12 0.76
C GLU A 90 1.06 -4.75 0.32
N VAL A 91 1.02 -3.79 1.23
CA VAL A 91 1.63 -2.47 1.04
C VAL A 91 2.50 -2.14 2.23
N THR A 92 3.81 -1.96 2.02
CA THR A 92 4.74 -1.47 3.03
C THR A 92 5.15 -0.04 2.71
N ILE A 93 4.98 0.87 3.67
CA ILE A 93 5.38 2.27 3.54
C ILE A 93 6.44 2.56 4.61
N SER A 94 7.49 3.29 4.23
CA SER A 94 8.54 3.71 5.17
C SER A 94 9.11 5.08 4.88
N ILE A 95 9.75 5.65 5.90
CA ILE A 95 10.39 6.97 5.88
C ILE A 95 11.61 6.96 6.82
N ASP A 96 12.72 7.54 6.38
CA ASP A 96 13.82 7.86 7.29
C ASP A 96 13.59 9.23 7.89
N THR A 97 13.76 9.36 9.21
CA THR A 97 13.56 10.62 9.94
C THR A 97 14.73 10.91 10.87
N LEU A 98 15.10 12.18 10.97
CA LEU A 98 16.10 12.70 11.91
C LEU A 98 15.58 14.00 12.53
N VAL A 99 15.57 14.07 13.86
CA VAL A 99 15.18 15.25 14.65
C VAL A 99 16.43 15.96 15.16
N GLU A 100 16.77 17.10 14.57
CA GLU A 100 17.90 17.92 15.00
C GLU A 100 17.54 18.76 16.23
N PHE A 101 16.28 19.22 16.31
CA PHE A 101 15.76 20.06 17.39
C PHE A 101 14.25 19.90 17.51
N MET A 102 13.74 19.75 18.73
CA MET A 102 12.30 19.72 18.99
C MET A 102 12.01 20.25 20.39
N ASN A 103 11.47 21.47 20.48
CA ASN A 103 11.44 22.20 21.73
C ASN A 103 10.14 22.98 21.96
N PHE A 104 9.61 22.91 23.17
CA PHE A 104 8.43 23.63 23.62
C PHE A 104 8.79 24.46 24.86
N PHE A 105 8.75 25.79 24.74
CA PHE A 105 9.12 26.72 25.83
C PHE A 105 10.48 26.45 26.48
N GLY A 106 11.51 26.19 25.68
CA GLY A 106 12.86 25.94 26.15
C GLY A 106 13.11 24.53 26.69
N GLN A 107 12.12 23.62 26.59
CA GLN A 107 12.25 22.23 27.00
C GLN A 107 12.17 21.30 25.79
N ASP A 108 13.08 20.34 25.73
CA ASP A 108 12.99 19.29 24.70
C ASP A 108 11.73 18.47 24.94
N VAL A 109 10.99 18.20 23.87
CA VAL A 109 9.73 17.46 23.92
C VAL A 109 9.72 16.34 22.91
N SER A 110 8.83 15.37 23.14
CA SER A 110 8.45 14.37 22.14
C SER A 110 7.14 14.77 21.47
N ARG A 111 6.96 14.31 20.23
CA ARG A 111 5.73 14.48 19.46
C ARG A 111 5.31 13.15 18.85
N PRO A 112 4.00 12.91 18.68
CA PRO A 112 3.51 11.82 17.85
C PRO A 112 4.18 11.86 16.49
N TRP A 113 4.35 10.70 15.88
CA TRP A 113 4.80 10.57 14.50
C TRP A 113 3.94 9.51 13.85
N LEU A 114 3.23 9.88 12.79
CA LEU A 114 2.28 8.99 12.15
C LEU A 114 2.30 9.16 10.65
N ILE A 115 1.82 8.12 9.97
CA ILE A 115 1.37 8.19 8.59
C ILE A 115 -0.15 8.27 8.56
N GLU A 116 -0.70 9.08 7.66
CA GLU A 116 -2.12 9.22 7.38
C GLU A 116 -2.34 9.11 5.87
N LEU A 117 -3.30 8.29 5.47
CA LEU A 117 -3.72 8.06 4.08
C LEU A 117 -5.10 8.68 3.92
N ARG A 118 -5.21 9.73 3.10
CA ARG A 118 -6.41 10.56 2.99
C ARG A 118 -7.11 10.36 1.66
N ASP A 119 -8.43 10.33 1.72
CA ASP A 119 -9.37 10.26 0.62
C ASP A 119 -10.31 11.48 0.67
N TYR A 120 -10.45 12.17 -0.47
CA TYR A 120 -11.27 13.37 -0.64
C TYR A 120 -12.57 13.12 -1.42
N ASP A 121 -12.85 11.91 -1.93
CA ASP A 121 -13.93 11.67 -2.89
C ASP A 121 -15.31 11.47 -2.26
N ASN A 122 -15.43 11.17 -0.96
CA ASN A 122 -16.72 10.98 -0.27
C ASN A 122 -16.64 11.42 1.21
N VAL A 123 -16.42 12.72 1.42
CA VAL A 123 -16.18 13.27 2.77
C VAL A 123 -17.47 13.55 3.52
N SER A 124 -17.53 13.08 4.79
CA SER A 124 -18.60 13.42 5.72
C SER A 124 -18.77 14.93 5.89
N THR A 125 -20.01 15.39 6.07
CA THR A 125 -20.28 16.83 6.28
C THR A 125 -19.55 17.33 7.52
N GLY A 126 -18.74 18.40 7.36
CA GLY A 126 -17.99 19.02 8.46
C GLY A 126 -16.55 18.54 8.59
N TYR A 127 -16.17 17.51 7.84
CA TYR A 127 -14.80 17.01 7.77
C TYR A 127 -14.14 17.45 6.46
N PRO A 128 -12.81 17.62 6.44
CA PRO A 128 -12.08 18.01 5.25
C PRO A 128 -11.66 16.81 4.36
N TRP A 129 -11.58 15.60 4.94
CA TRP A 129 -11.29 14.33 4.27
C TRP A 129 -11.75 13.15 5.15
N VAL A 130 -11.74 11.94 4.60
CA VAL A 130 -11.77 10.68 5.35
C VAL A 130 -10.38 10.08 5.31
N SER A 131 -9.89 9.49 6.40
CA SER A 131 -8.56 8.90 6.41
C SER A 131 -8.40 7.71 7.36
N VAL A 132 -7.36 6.94 7.10
CA VAL A 132 -6.83 5.93 8.01
C VAL A 132 -5.40 6.32 8.37
N TRP A 133 -5.01 6.10 9.63
CA TRP A 133 -3.70 6.53 10.12
C TRP A 133 -3.06 5.47 11.00
N PHE A 134 -1.73 5.42 10.98
CA PHE A 134 -0.93 4.53 11.82
C PHE A 134 0.11 5.35 12.58
N LYS A 135 0.08 5.24 13.90
CA LYS A 135 1.03 5.94 14.78
C LYS A 135 2.25 5.07 15.04
N PHE A 136 3.41 5.60 14.68
CA PHE A 136 4.70 5.04 15.03
C PHE A 136 5.08 5.38 16.49
N ALA A 137 6.30 5.04 16.90
CA ALA A 137 6.85 5.60 18.13
C ALA A 137 7.02 7.12 18.02
N ASP A 138 6.80 7.82 19.12
CA ASP A 138 7.00 9.27 19.21
C ASP A 138 8.46 9.66 18.86
N ILE A 139 8.60 10.78 18.16
CA ILE A 139 9.89 11.33 17.75
C ILE A 139 10.33 12.44 18.71
N SER A 140 11.63 12.51 18.96
CA SER A 140 12.27 13.57 19.74
C SER A 140 13.74 13.66 19.35
N GLN A 141 14.44 14.71 19.79
CA GLN A 141 15.90 14.78 19.60
C GLN A 141 16.62 13.62 20.30
N SER A 142 16.07 13.10 21.41
CA SER A 142 16.70 12.02 22.18
C SER A 142 16.47 10.62 21.59
N SER A 143 15.30 10.38 21.00
CA SER A 143 14.92 9.08 20.42
C SER A 143 15.22 8.99 18.92
N THR A 144 15.30 10.13 18.23
CA THR A 144 15.42 10.24 16.78
C THR A 144 16.49 11.26 16.38
N GLY A 145 17.50 11.49 17.23
CA GLY A 145 18.63 12.39 16.97
C GLY A 145 19.60 11.88 15.90
N THR A 146 19.42 10.64 15.45
CA THR A 146 20.08 10.01 14.31
C THR A 146 19.03 9.50 13.35
N TRP A 147 19.41 9.30 12.08
CA TRP A 147 18.52 8.71 11.08
C TRP A 147 17.91 7.41 11.58
N THR A 148 16.58 7.39 11.60
CA THR A 148 15.76 6.27 12.08
C THR A 148 14.71 5.98 11.03
N THR A 149 14.62 4.72 10.58
CA THR A 149 13.59 4.27 9.65
C THR A 149 12.32 3.93 10.41
N PHE A 150 11.21 4.55 10.02
CA PHE A 150 9.87 4.18 10.44
C PHE A 150 9.19 3.44 9.30
N SER A 151 8.49 2.35 9.61
CA SER A 151 7.81 1.54 8.60
C SER A 151 6.54 0.92 9.16
N VAL A 152 5.53 0.81 8.30
CA VAL A 152 4.30 0.08 8.54
C VAL A 152 4.00 -0.79 7.33
N THR A 153 3.51 -2.00 7.58
CA THR A 153 3.00 -2.92 6.57
C THR A 153 1.49 -3.06 6.75
N ILE A 154 0.77 -2.96 5.64
CA ILE A 154 -0.64 -3.28 5.51
C ILE A 154 -0.71 -4.67 4.89
N ASP A 155 -0.95 -5.68 5.74
CA ASP A 155 -0.97 -7.09 5.33
C ASP A 155 -2.24 -7.47 4.54
N ASP A 156 -3.32 -6.69 4.69
CA ASP A 156 -4.58 -6.88 3.95
C ASP A 156 -5.16 -5.51 3.58
N PRO A 157 -4.78 -4.95 2.42
CA PRO A 157 -5.36 -3.71 1.90
C PRO A 157 -6.85 -3.79 1.56
N GLN A 158 -7.44 -4.98 1.54
CA GLN A 158 -8.86 -5.22 1.28
C GLN A 158 -9.68 -5.41 2.58
N ALA A 159 -9.05 -5.23 3.74
CA ALA A 159 -9.72 -5.35 5.03
C ALA A 159 -10.91 -4.39 5.14
N THR A 160 -12.05 -4.93 5.58
CA THR A 160 -13.26 -4.13 5.81
C THR A 160 -13.25 -3.41 7.16
N ALA A 161 -12.55 -3.98 8.14
CA ALA A 161 -12.34 -3.37 9.45
C ALA A 161 -10.95 -2.73 9.54
N LEU A 162 -10.78 -1.77 10.46
CA LEU A 162 -9.45 -1.21 10.77
C LEU A 162 -8.53 -2.32 11.32
N PRO A 163 -7.34 -2.53 10.71
CA PRO A 163 -6.35 -3.44 11.27
C PRO A 163 -5.82 -2.93 12.63
N ALA A 164 -5.23 -3.83 13.42
CA ALA A 164 -4.68 -3.47 14.71
C ALA A 164 -3.59 -2.38 14.58
N GLY A 165 -3.69 -1.32 15.40
CA GLY A 165 -2.77 -0.19 15.38
C GLY A 165 -3.15 0.93 14.40
N TRP A 166 -4.16 0.70 13.55
CA TRP A 166 -4.72 1.74 12.68
C TRP A 166 -5.89 2.44 13.34
N GLY A 167 -5.96 3.76 13.17
CA GLY A 167 -7.10 4.60 13.53
C GLY A 167 -7.84 5.11 12.29
N GLY A 168 -9.08 5.57 12.52
CA GLY A 168 -9.92 6.20 11.50
C GLY A 168 -10.08 7.70 11.75
N TYR A 169 -10.49 8.42 10.72
CA TYR A 169 -10.93 9.82 10.79
C TYR A 169 -11.98 10.09 9.71
N GLY A 170 -12.88 11.02 10.00
CA GLY A 170 -14.02 11.39 9.13
C GLY A 170 -15.37 11.33 9.86
N ASP A 171 -15.39 10.82 11.09
CA ASP A 171 -16.51 10.92 12.02
C ASP A 171 -15.98 10.89 13.48
N GLU A 172 -16.84 11.12 14.46
CA GLU A 172 -16.53 11.10 15.90
C GLU A 172 -17.43 10.11 16.64
N ASP A 173 -16.84 9.30 17.52
CA ASP A 173 -17.63 8.47 18.41
C ASP A 173 -18.50 9.37 19.33
N PRO A 174 -19.83 9.20 19.36
CA PRO A 174 -20.71 10.12 20.09
C PRO A 174 -20.59 10.04 21.62
N MET A 175 -19.88 9.03 22.13
CA MET A 175 -19.68 8.78 23.56
C MET A 175 -18.28 9.18 24.02
N THR A 176 -17.24 8.83 23.25
CA THR A 176 -15.84 9.10 23.59
C THR A 176 -15.29 10.35 22.92
N PHE A 177 -15.94 10.82 21.85
CA PHE A 177 -15.46 11.89 20.96
C PHE A 177 -14.12 11.57 20.30
N GLU A 178 -13.73 10.29 20.27
CA GLU A 178 -12.53 9.85 19.57
C GLU A 178 -12.81 9.82 18.06
N PRO A 179 -11.81 10.17 17.22
CA PRO A 179 -11.94 10.03 15.78
C PRO A 179 -12.18 8.58 15.37
N ILE A 180 -13.13 8.38 14.46
CA ILE A 180 -13.45 7.07 13.88
C ILE A 180 -13.64 7.21 12.36
N LEU A 181 -13.68 6.07 11.66
CA LEU A 181 -14.19 6.06 10.29
C LEU A 181 -15.71 6.27 10.30
N PRO A 182 -16.27 6.96 9.29
CA PRO A 182 -17.72 6.99 9.08
C PRO A 182 -18.30 5.57 8.97
N ALA A 183 -19.53 5.37 9.43
CA ALA A 183 -20.15 4.05 9.50
C ALA A 183 -20.36 3.37 8.12
N ASP A 184 -20.35 4.14 7.04
CA ASP A 184 -20.47 3.71 5.65
C ASP A 184 -19.11 3.58 4.94
N ARG A 185 -18.00 3.68 5.67
CA ARG A 185 -16.63 3.57 5.13
C ARG A 185 -15.87 2.44 5.80
N THR A 186 -15.16 1.67 4.98
CA THR A 186 -14.22 0.63 5.42
C THR A 186 -12.77 1.08 5.25
N PHE A 187 -11.83 0.31 5.81
CA PHE A 187 -10.40 0.53 5.59
C PHE A 187 -10.04 0.38 4.10
N ALA A 188 -10.54 -0.66 3.44
CA ALA A 188 -10.41 -0.86 2.00
C ALA A 188 -10.98 0.32 1.17
N ASP A 189 -12.13 0.88 1.55
CA ASP A 189 -12.70 2.03 0.83
C ASP A 189 -11.79 3.25 0.85
N VAL A 190 -11.07 3.48 1.95
CA VAL A 190 -10.10 4.58 2.04
C VAL A 190 -8.85 4.26 1.22
N LEU A 191 -8.36 3.03 1.27
CA LEU A 191 -7.19 2.62 0.49
C LEU A 191 -7.44 2.62 -1.02
N ALA A 192 -8.68 2.36 -1.46
CA ALA A 192 -9.07 2.42 -2.86
C ALA A 192 -9.00 3.84 -3.46
N GLY A 193 -9.10 4.87 -2.62
CA GLY A 193 -9.16 6.29 -2.99
C GLY A 193 -8.07 7.15 -2.34
N VAL A 194 -6.85 6.63 -2.14
CA VAL A 194 -5.78 7.45 -1.56
C VAL A 194 -5.36 8.56 -2.51
N ASP A 195 -5.73 9.78 -2.16
CA ASP A 195 -5.42 11.02 -2.88
C ASP A 195 -4.21 11.75 -2.30
N GLU A 196 -3.92 11.55 -1.01
CA GLU A 196 -2.80 12.19 -0.31
C GLU A 196 -2.22 11.25 0.75
N ILE A 197 -0.89 11.05 0.71
CA ILE A 197 -0.14 10.42 1.80
C ILE A 197 0.53 11.50 2.63
N VAL A 198 0.42 11.37 3.95
CA VAL A 198 0.89 12.36 4.91
C VAL A 198 1.72 11.72 6.01
N PHE A 199 2.90 12.28 6.30
CA PHE A 199 3.61 12.07 7.55
C PHE A 199 3.49 13.31 8.42
N THR A 200 3.04 13.17 9.67
CA THR A 200 2.76 14.32 10.51
C THR A 200 2.99 14.06 11.99
N THR A 201 3.14 15.15 12.74
CA THR A 201 3.11 15.16 14.21
C THR A 201 1.74 15.45 14.80
N LEU A 202 0.73 15.65 13.95
CA LEU A 202 -0.64 15.99 14.35
C LEU A 202 -1.48 14.71 14.44
N GLU A 203 -1.60 14.16 15.65
CA GLU A 203 -2.49 13.02 15.92
C GLU A 203 -3.96 13.45 15.89
N PRO A 204 -4.83 12.80 15.11
CA PRO A 204 -6.26 13.09 15.10
C PRO A 204 -6.86 13.04 16.50
N GLY A 205 -7.73 14.02 16.82
CA GLY A 205 -8.35 14.14 18.15
C GLY A 205 -7.49 14.83 19.21
N PHE A 206 -6.23 15.15 18.92
CA PHE A 206 -5.34 15.85 19.85
C PHE A 206 -5.18 17.33 19.51
N PHE A 207 -4.93 18.11 20.56
CA PHE A 207 -4.51 19.51 20.46
C PHE A 207 -3.05 19.64 20.90
N PHE A 208 -2.27 20.39 20.13
CA PHE A 208 -0.83 20.56 20.36
C PHE A 208 -0.49 22.00 20.72
N GLY A 209 0.68 22.21 21.32
CA GLY A 209 1.23 23.54 21.60
C GLY A 209 2.28 23.96 20.57
N PHE A 210 2.45 25.27 20.37
CA PHE A 210 3.49 25.84 19.49
C PHE A 210 4.89 25.33 19.84
N THR A 211 5.48 24.57 18.93
CA THR A 211 6.76 23.86 19.12
C THR A 211 7.73 24.27 18.02
N ASP A 212 8.99 24.47 18.38
CA ASP A 212 10.07 24.62 17.43
C ASP A 212 10.49 23.25 16.90
N HIS A 213 10.41 23.06 15.59
CA HIS A 213 10.79 21.82 14.91
C HIS A 213 11.98 22.08 14.01
N THR A 214 13.01 21.25 14.13
CA THR A 214 14.01 21.05 13.09
C THR A 214 14.12 19.57 12.80
N VAL A 215 13.49 19.15 11.69
CA VAL A 215 13.33 17.75 11.31
C VAL A 215 13.79 17.56 9.87
N ARG A 216 14.45 16.44 9.61
CA ARG A 216 14.78 15.97 8.27
C ARG A 216 14.05 14.67 8.00
N ILE A 217 13.61 14.53 6.76
CA ILE A 217 13.11 13.26 6.23
C ILE A 217 13.83 12.90 4.94
N ASP A 218 13.96 11.60 4.70
CA ASP A 218 14.62 11.05 3.53
C ASP A 218 14.09 9.63 3.21
N ASN A 219 14.50 9.07 2.07
CA ASN A 219 14.24 7.68 1.66
C ASN A 219 12.78 7.25 1.84
N ILE A 220 11.83 8.11 1.46
CA ILE A 220 10.41 7.73 1.56
C ILE A 220 10.14 6.66 0.52
N SER A 221 9.66 5.50 0.96
CA SER A 221 9.39 4.39 0.06
C SER A 221 8.02 3.77 0.26
N ILE A 222 7.49 3.29 -0.85
CA ILE A 222 6.34 2.40 -0.90
C ILE A 222 6.74 1.15 -1.67
N THR A 223 6.55 0.00 -1.03
CA THR A 223 6.72 -1.32 -1.61
C THR A 223 5.35 -1.99 -1.66
N THR A 224 4.98 -2.49 -2.82
CA THR A 224 3.72 -3.18 -3.02
C THR A 224 3.97 -4.62 -3.43
N VAL A 225 3.10 -5.52 -3.03
CA VAL A 225 3.05 -6.90 -3.50
C VAL A 225 1.74 -7.04 -4.27
N THR A 226 1.83 -7.31 -5.58
CA THR A 226 0.63 -7.62 -6.34
C THR A 226 0.17 -9.04 -6.04
N PRO A 227 -1.15 -9.28 -6.04
CA PRO A 227 -1.68 -10.62 -6.14
C PRO A 227 -0.94 -11.41 -7.23
N PRO A 228 -0.61 -12.69 -7.01
CA PRO A 228 -0.21 -13.56 -8.09
C PRO A 228 -1.21 -13.39 -9.23
N SER A 229 -0.73 -13.14 -10.45
CA SER A 229 -1.64 -13.23 -11.58
C SER A 229 -2.14 -14.69 -11.61
N CYS A 230 -3.45 -14.87 -11.69
CA CYS A 230 -4.06 -16.16 -11.99
C CYS A 230 -4.61 -16.13 -13.43
N PRO A 231 -3.75 -16.31 -14.46
CA PRO A 231 -4.22 -16.39 -15.85
C PRO A 231 -5.28 -17.49 -15.97
N GLY A 232 -6.52 -17.12 -16.26
CA GLY A 232 -7.64 -18.05 -16.29
C GLY A 232 -8.73 -17.79 -15.27
N ASP A 233 -8.50 -16.91 -14.29
CA ASP A 233 -9.55 -16.35 -13.44
C ASP A 233 -10.27 -15.26 -14.24
N VAL A 234 -11.35 -15.66 -14.90
CA VAL A 234 -12.13 -14.86 -15.84
C VAL A 234 -13.52 -14.54 -15.30
N THR A 235 -13.94 -15.22 -14.24
CA THR A 235 -15.25 -15.05 -13.63
C THR A 235 -15.22 -15.49 -12.17
N GLY A 236 -16.35 -15.30 -11.50
CA GLY A 236 -16.57 -15.69 -10.12
C GLY A 236 -17.97 -15.24 -9.70
N PRO A 237 -18.24 -15.04 -8.40
CA PRO A 237 -19.50 -14.50 -7.92
C PRO A 237 -19.91 -13.21 -8.63
N GLY A 238 -21.03 -13.25 -9.35
CA GLY A 238 -21.53 -12.09 -10.10
C GLY A 238 -20.79 -11.82 -11.42
N SER A 239 -20.07 -12.81 -11.96
CA SER A 239 -19.31 -12.69 -13.22
C SER A 239 -18.13 -11.72 -13.14
N VAL A 240 -17.50 -11.67 -11.96
CA VAL A 240 -16.29 -10.91 -11.69
C VAL A 240 -15.23 -11.91 -11.23
N PRO A 241 -14.00 -11.87 -11.79
CA PRO A 241 -12.86 -12.67 -11.31
C PRO A 241 -12.73 -12.63 -9.79
N ASP A 242 -12.55 -13.78 -9.15
CA ASP A 242 -12.56 -13.93 -7.69
C ASP A 242 -11.22 -14.34 -7.07
N GLY A 243 -10.17 -14.33 -7.88
CA GLY A 243 -8.81 -14.71 -7.51
C GLY A 243 -8.55 -16.20 -7.59
N VAL A 244 -9.54 -17.03 -7.95
CA VAL A 244 -9.40 -18.49 -8.00
C VAL A 244 -9.74 -19.01 -9.38
N VAL A 245 -8.85 -19.83 -9.95
CA VAL A 245 -9.18 -20.53 -11.21
C VAL A 245 -9.90 -21.84 -10.91
N ASP A 246 -11.20 -21.88 -11.15
CA ASP A 246 -12.03 -23.05 -10.85
C ASP A 246 -13.05 -23.43 -11.94
N VAL A 247 -14.11 -24.14 -11.52
CA VAL A 247 -15.15 -24.63 -12.43
C VAL A 247 -15.98 -23.51 -13.06
N ASP A 248 -16.09 -22.37 -12.40
CA ASP A 248 -16.82 -21.23 -12.92
C ASP A 248 -16.06 -20.63 -14.12
N ASP A 249 -14.73 -20.50 -14.06
CA ASP A 249 -13.89 -20.07 -15.18
C ASP A 249 -13.93 -21.01 -16.36
N LEU A 250 -13.83 -22.30 -16.09
CA LEU A 250 -13.97 -23.32 -17.12
C LEU A 250 -15.33 -23.22 -17.80
N ASN A 251 -16.39 -23.06 -17.01
CA ASN A 251 -17.74 -22.91 -17.55
C ASN A 251 -17.88 -21.62 -18.38
N ALA A 252 -17.23 -20.53 -17.98
CA ALA A 252 -17.21 -19.29 -18.76
C ALA A 252 -16.59 -19.50 -20.15
N ILE A 253 -15.39 -20.10 -20.22
CA ILE A 253 -14.74 -20.42 -21.50
C ILE A 253 -15.57 -21.40 -22.33
N LEU A 254 -16.08 -22.47 -21.73
CA LEU A 254 -16.90 -23.46 -22.44
C LEU A 254 -18.23 -22.87 -22.94
N SER A 255 -18.80 -21.90 -22.24
CA SER A 255 -20.04 -21.22 -22.66
C SER A 255 -19.86 -20.35 -23.91
N ALA A 256 -18.66 -19.83 -24.11
CA ALA A 256 -18.27 -19.02 -25.27
C ALA A 256 -17.50 -19.81 -26.33
N TRP A 257 -17.40 -21.14 -26.19
CA TRP A 257 -16.57 -21.98 -27.05
C TRP A 257 -16.90 -21.84 -28.55
N GLY A 258 -15.87 -21.60 -29.35
CA GLY A 258 -15.99 -21.45 -30.80
C GLY A 258 -16.69 -20.16 -31.24
N THR A 259 -16.77 -19.16 -30.36
CA THR A 259 -17.34 -17.85 -30.67
C THR A 259 -16.27 -16.79 -30.88
N THR A 260 -16.56 -15.79 -31.71
CA THR A 260 -15.74 -14.59 -31.85
C THR A 260 -16.17 -13.56 -30.81
N VAL A 261 -15.26 -13.17 -29.94
CA VAL A 261 -15.49 -12.21 -28.85
C VAL A 261 -14.82 -10.85 -29.10
N GLY A 262 -13.90 -10.79 -30.08
CA GLY A 262 -13.10 -9.61 -30.39
C GLY A 262 -11.87 -9.50 -29.50
N GLY A 263 -10.78 -8.95 -30.05
CA GLY A 263 -9.51 -8.83 -29.33
C GLY A 263 -9.63 -7.95 -28.08
N GLY A 264 -9.10 -8.44 -26.96
CA GLY A 264 -9.21 -7.80 -25.64
C GLY A 264 -10.41 -8.25 -24.81
N SER A 265 -11.16 -9.26 -25.27
CA SER A 265 -12.13 -9.96 -24.43
C SER A 265 -11.42 -10.64 -23.24
N PRO A 266 -11.98 -10.60 -22.02
CA PRO A 266 -11.40 -11.31 -20.88
C PRO A 266 -11.44 -12.84 -21.05
N LEU A 267 -12.25 -13.36 -21.99
CA LEU A 267 -12.33 -14.78 -22.31
C LEU A 267 -11.27 -15.23 -23.32
N ASP A 268 -10.72 -14.30 -24.10
CA ASP A 268 -9.65 -14.53 -25.10
C ASP A 268 -8.29 -14.45 -24.39
N LEU A 269 -8.06 -15.48 -23.57
CA LEU A 269 -6.97 -15.60 -22.62
C LEU A 269 -5.63 -15.86 -23.28
N ALA A 270 -5.64 -16.60 -24.38
CA ALA A 270 -4.45 -16.98 -25.10
C ALA A 270 -4.36 -16.18 -26.39
N ASN A 271 -3.16 -15.67 -26.71
CA ASN A 271 -2.78 -15.11 -28.01
C ASN A 271 -3.56 -13.85 -28.50
N GLY A 272 -4.74 -13.53 -27.96
CA GLY A 272 -5.49 -12.31 -28.24
C GLY A 272 -6.09 -12.25 -29.64
N ASP A 273 -6.42 -13.39 -30.26
CA ASP A 273 -6.90 -13.46 -31.64
C ASP A 273 -8.41 -13.17 -31.79
N GLY A 274 -9.11 -13.00 -30.67
CA GLY A 274 -10.53 -12.68 -30.59
C GLY A 274 -11.45 -13.88 -30.78
N PHE A 275 -10.95 -15.11 -30.71
CA PHE A 275 -11.72 -16.35 -30.89
C PHE A 275 -11.52 -17.32 -29.73
N ILE A 276 -12.62 -17.77 -29.10
CA ILE A 276 -12.52 -18.67 -27.95
C ILE A 276 -12.30 -20.11 -28.42
N ASP A 277 -11.13 -20.66 -28.12
CA ASP A 277 -10.78 -22.02 -28.48
C ASP A 277 -9.91 -22.77 -27.45
N VAL A 278 -9.20 -23.79 -27.92
CA VAL A 278 -8.40 -24.69 -27.07
C VAL A 278 -7.22 -23.98 -26.43
N ASP A 279 -6.69 -22.92 -27.03
CA ASP A 279 -5.58 -22.18 -26.46
C ASP A 279 -6.04 -21.44 -25.19
N ASP A 280 -7.24 -20.85 -25.18
CA ASP A 280 -7.81 -20.19 -24.00
C ASP A 280 -8.15 -21.18 -22.88
N LEU A 281 -8.76 -22.31 -23.26
CA LEU A 281 -9.05 -23.39 -22.31
C LEU A 281 -7.77 -23.94 -21.67
N ASN A 282 -6.68 -24.03 -22.43
CA ASN A 282 -5.40 -24.44 -21.87
C ASN A 282 -4.87 -23.44 -20.84
N VAL A 283 -5.16 -22.14 -20.96
CA VAL A 283 -4.81 -21.16 -19.94
C VAL A 283 -5.55 -21.46 -18.63
N VAL A 284 -6.87 -21.64 -18.66
CA VAL A 284 -7.66 -22.02 -17.47
C VAL A 284 -7.15 -23.33 -16.86
N LEU A 285 -7.00 -24.39 -17.66
CA LEU A 285 -6.60 -25.70 -17.15
C LEU A 285 -5.17 -25.73 -16.61
N SER A 286 -4.26 -24.92 -17.19
CA SER A 286 -2.86 -24.85 -16.72
C SER A 286 -2.68 -24.07 -15.43
N ASN A 287 -3.64 -23.21 -15.09
CA ASN A 287 -3.66 -22.43 -13.85
C ASN A 287 -4.73 -22.92 -12.87
N TRP A 288 -5.30 -24.11 -13.08
CA TRP A 288 -6.36 -24.65 -12.23
C TRP A 288 -5.97 -24.67 -10.75
N GLY A 289 -6.80 -24.05 -9.91
CA GLY A 289 -6.56 -23.91 -8.47
C GLY A 289 -5.48 -22.90 -8.11
N CYS A 290 -5.07 -22.03 -9.04
CA CYS A 290 -4.34 -20.81 -8.70
C CYS A 290 -5.19 -19.99 -7.72
N ASN A 291 -4.55 -19.46 -6.68
CA ASN A 291 -5.09 -18.62 -5.63
C ASN A 291 -3.96 -17.93 -4.84
#